data_AF-A0A2W6TGZ1-F1
#
_entry.id   AF-A0A2W6TGZ1-F1
#
_cell.length_a   1.000
_cell.length_b   1.000
_cell.length_c   1.000
_cell.angle_alpha   90.00
_cell.angle_beta   90.00
_cell.angle_gamma   90.00
#
_symmetry.space_group_name_H-M   'P 1'
#
loop_
_entity.id
_entity.type
_entity.pdbx_description
1 polymer ?
#
loop_
_entity_poly.entity_id
_entity_poly.type
_entity_poly.pdbx_seq_one_letter_code
_entity_poly.pdbx_strand_id
1 'polypeptide(L)'
;MSTVRLEVVSNQTKSDMIPLQPASQDIWEKKYRLTTKAGEALDADIDGTYLRVARALADAEATDDKRAYWYERFAWALRRGAIPAGRITSNAGAQQHKPATSTINCTVSGTITDSMDGILEKVHEAGLTLKAGCGIGYEFSTLRPRGAFVAGAGAYTSGPMSFMDIYDKMCFTVSSAGGRRGAQMGTFDVSHPDVKDFIRAKREDGRLRQFNLSLLITDGFMDAVNNDADWQLVFPINTKEQAELDPSSGEEVVWREWPTHENYIVRDDGLVACKVYGHIRARHLWDMIMVSTYDYAEPGFILIDRVNEMNNNWWCENIRATNPCGEQPLPPYGACLLGSVNLTKFVRDPFTDKASFDWDEYKEVVRVFTRMLDNVVEVNGLPLEQQRNEIMRKRRHGMGFLGLGSTMTMLKMKYGSAESCEFTEAIARDMAVAGWETGLELAREKGAAPIMEEQFDVTAAMLRQRPEMKKDGWKVGQKIAGKVLHARYSRYMQRVATVAPELVEELATVGSRFTHHSSIAPTGTISLSLANNASNGIEPSFAHHYSRNVIREGK
;
A
#
# COMPACT_ATOMS: atom_id res chain seq x y z
N MET A 1 2.22 -38.93 26.49
CA MET A 1 3.10 -38.34 27.53
C MET A 1 4.25 -37.70 26.77
N SER A 2 4.45 -36.39 26.70
CA SER A 2 4.38 -35.34 27.72
C SER A 2 3.57 -34.14 27.19
N THR A 3 2.60 -33.69 27.98
CA THR A 3 1.84 -32.46 27.76
C THR A 3 2.77 -31.27 27.99
N VAL A 4 3.04 -30.50 26.93
CA VAL A 4 3.73 -29.21 27.05
C VAL A 4 2.85 -28.29 27.88
N ARG A 5 3.19 -28.12 29.15
CA ARG A 5 2.65 -27.05 29.99
C ARG A 5 3.28 -25.74 29.50
N LEU A 6 2.48 -24.93 28.82
CA LEU A 6 2.76 -23.51 28.67
C LEU A 6 2.75 -22.88 30.07
N GLU A 7 3.92 -22.72 30.67
CA GLU A 7 4.06 -21.81 31.80
C GLU A 7 3.82 -20.39 31.28
N VAL A 8 2.73 -19.80 31.74
CA VAL A 8 2.51 -18.35 31.61
C VAL A 8 3.58 -17.70 32.48
N VAL A 9 4.73 -17.36 31.90
CA VAL A 9 5.70 -16.49 32.55
C VAL A 9 5.00 -15.15 32.73
N SER A 10 4.51 -14.88 33.95
CA SER A 10 3.98 -13.57 34.31
C SER A 10 5.14 -12.59 34.45
N ASN A 11 5.72 -12.17 33.33
CA ASN A 11 6.50 -10.96 33.31
C ASN A 11 5.52 -9.79 33.39
N GLN A 12 5.15 -9.42 34.61
CA GLN A 12 4.63 -8.07 34.89
C GLN A 12 5.75 -7.07 34.59
N THR A 13 6.01 -6.81 33.31
CA THR A 13 6.82 -5.66 32.93
C THR A 13 6.07 -4.40 33.31
N LYS A 14 6.75 -3.47 33.99
CA LYS A 14 6.21 -2.12 34.37
C LYS A 14 5.55 -1.35 33.21
N SER A 15 5.70 -1.78 31.95
CA SER A 15 4.93 -1.31 30.78
C SER A 15 3.40 -1.41 30.97
N ASP A 16 2.90 -2.35 31.77
CA ASP A 16 1.45 -2.48 32.03
C ASP A 16 0.89 -1.37 32.97
N MET A 17 1.73 -0.43 33.41
CA MET A 17 1.39 0.62 34.39
C MET A 17 1.11 2.00 33.79
N ILE A 18 1.22 2.21 32.46
CA ILE A 18 0.92 3.53 31.88
C ILE A 18 -0.58 3.60 31.59
N PRO A 19 -1.38 4.36 32.38
CA PRO A 19 -2.79 4.51 32.10
C PRO A 19 -2.99 5.16 30.73
N LEU A 20 -4.12 4.85 30.10
CA LEU A 20 -4.46 5.44 28.82
C LEU A 20 -4.64 6.96 28.98
N GLN A 21 -4.03 7.74 28.08
CA GLN A 21 -4.21 9.19 28.07
C GLN A 21 -5.68 9.52 27.75
N PRO A 22 -6.26 10.59 28.36
CA PRO A 22 -7.65 10.97 28.09
C PRO A 22 -7.95 11.20 26.61
N ALA A 23 -6.99 11.74 25.85
CA ALA A 23 -7.12 11.92 24.40
C ALA A 23 -7.16 10.57 23.66
N SER A 24 -6.34 9.61 24.07
CA SER A 24 -6.32 8.26 23.49
C SER A 24 -7.64 7.52 23.76
N GLN A 25 -8.20 7.66 24.96
CA GLN A 25 -9.52 7.14 25.33
C GLN A 25 -10.62 7.75 24.46
N ASP A 26 -10.70 9.08 24.38
CA ASP A 26 -11.72 9.80 23.60
C ASP A 26 -11.70 9.40 22.11
N ILE A 27 -10.51 9.23 21.54
CA ILE A 27 -10.37 8.81 20.14
C ILE A 27 -10.81 7.35 19.97
N TRP A 28 -10.46 6.45 20.90
CA TRP A 28 -10.93 5.07 20.85
C TRP A 28 -12.47 4.99 20.94
N GLU A 29 -13.07 5.68 21.91
CA GLU A 29 -14.53 5.72 22.09
C GLU A 29 -15.26 6.19 20.83
N LYS A 30 -14.75 7.22 20.16
CA LYS A 30 -15.40 7.79 18.97
C LYS A 30 -15.16 6.98 17.70
N LYS A 31 -13.98 6.37 17.55
CA LYS A 31 -13.55 5.80 16.25
C LYS A 31 -13.56 4.28 16.20
N TYR A 32 -13.44 3.60 17.33
CA TYR A 32 -13.15 2.16 17.37
C TYR A 32 -14.09 1.37 18.28
N ARG A 33 -14.63 1.99 19.32
CA ARG A 33 -15.65 1.38 20.18
C ARG A 33 -16.90 1.09 19.37
N LEU A 34 -17.31 -0.17 19.33
CA LEU A 34 -18.56 -0.54 18.67
C LEU A 34 -19.74 -0.12 19.55
N THR A 35 -20.71 0.56 18.93
CA THR A 35 -21.97 0.97 19.58
C THR A 35 -23.18 0.55 18.76
N THR A 36 -24.32 0.40 19.41
CA THR A 36 -25.62 0.25 18.73
C THR A 36 -26.04 1.56 18.09
N LYS A 37 -27.11 1.54 17.28
CA LYS A 37 -27.72 2.76 16.71
C LYS A 37 -28.24 3.72 17.78
N ALA A 38 -28.58 3.22 18.97
CA ALA A 38 -29.02 4.02 20.10
C ALA A 38 -27.85 4.64 20.89
N GLY A 39 -26.60 4.35 20.49
CA GLY A 39 -25.40 4.85 21.17
C GLY A 39 -24.94 3.98 22.35
N GLU A 40 -25.56 2.83 22.58
CA GLU A 40 -25.15 1.91 23.64
C GLU A 40 -23.84 1.20 23.27
N ALA A 41 -22.89 1.20 24.18
CA ALA A 41 -21.60 0.56 23.97
C ALA A 41 -21.71 -0.96 23.98
N LEU A 42 -21.23 -1.60 22.90
CA LEU A 42 -21.09 -3.05 22.80
C LEU A 42 -19.70 -3.51 23.21
N ASP A 43 -18.67 -2.73 22.85
CA ASP A 43 -17.33 -2.92 23.41
C ASP A 43 -17.29 -2.23 24.79
N ALA A 44 -17.02 -2.98 25.85
CA ALA A 44 -16.92 -2.44 27.21
C ALA A 44 -15.72 -1.48 27.35
N ASP A 45 -14.56 -1.91 26.87
CA ASP A 45 -13.28 -1.21 26.88
C ASP A 45 -12.43 -1.63 25.65
N ILE A 46 -11.17 -1.20 25.61
CA ILE A 46 -10.23 -1.55 24.53
C ILE A 46 -10.05 -3.08 24.42
N ASP A 47 -10.02 -3.80 25.54
CA ASP A 47 -9.87 -5.25 25.51
C ASP A 47 -11.12 -5.92 24.93
N GLY A 48 -12.31 -5.39 25.21
CA GLY A 48 -13.56 -5.78 24.54
C GLY A 48 -13.47 -5.62 23.02
N THR A 49 -12.90 -4.51 22.53
CA THR A 49 -12.60 -4.35 21.10
C THR A 49 -11.62 -5.42 20.60
N TYR A 50 -10.57 -5.74 21.35
CA TYR A 50 -9.60 -6.78 20.97
C TYR A 50 -10.24 -8.16 20.88
N LEU A 51 -11.06 -8.55 21.87
CA LEU A 51 -11.75 -9.83 21.89
C LEU A 51 -12.73 -9.96 20.71
N ARG A 52 -13.49 -8.90 20.40
CA ARG A 52 -14.36 -8.88 19.21
C ARG A 52 -13.58 -9.09 17.92
N VAL A 53 -12.49 -8.36 17.73
CA VAL A 53 -11.65 -8.48 16.52
C VAL A 53 -11.01 -9.86 16.45
N ALA A 54 -10.45 -10.37 17.56
CA ALA A 54 -9.87 -11.70 17.63
C ALA A 54 -10.89 -12.79 17.27
N ARG A 55 -12.12 -12.70 17.79
CA ARG A 55 -13.21 -13.64 17.46
C ARG A 55 -13.53 -13.61 15.97
N ALA A 56 -13.82 -12.42 15.44
CA ALA A 56 -14.21 -12.26 14.05
C ALA A 56 -13.16 -12.79 13.06
N LEU A 57 -11.87 -12.65 13.38
CA LEU A 57 -10.78 -13.16 12.54
C LEU A 57 -10.48 -14.63 12.77
N ALA A 58 -10.69 -15.15 13.97
CA ALA A 58 -10.56 -16.57 14.26
C ALA A 58 -11.68 -17.39 13.60
N ASP A 59 -12.88 -16.84 13.45
CA ASP A 59 -14.03 -17.51 12.82
C ASP A 59 -13.79 -17.87 11.33
N ALA A 60 -12.81 -17.22 10.69
CA ALA A 60 -12.33 -17.57 9.34
C ALA A 60 -11.53 -18.89 9.29
N GLU A 61 -11.14 -19.44 10.44
CA GLU A 61 -10.48 -20.75 10.51
C GLU A 61 -11.47 -21.89 10.24
N ALA A 62 -10.97 -22.98 9.63
CA ALA A 62 -11.82 -24.03 9.07
C ALA A 62 -12.51 -24.94 10.12
N THR A 63 -11.88 -25.16 11.27
CA THR A 63 -12.38 -26.09 12.31
C THR A 63 -12.57 -25.38 13.65
N ASP A 64 -13.51 -25.84 14.46
CA ASP A 64 -13.80 -25.23 15.77
C ASP A 64 -12.59 -25.25 16.71
N ASP A 65 -11.77 -26.30 16.68
CA ASP A 65 -10.51 -26.35 17.44
C ASP A 65 -9.53 -25.25 17.02
N LYS A 66 -9.38 -25.03 15.70
CA LYS A 66 -8.54 -23.95 15.18
C LYS A 66 -9.12 -22.58 15.52
N ARG A 67 -10.45 -22.42 15.44
CA ARG A 67 -11.13 -21.18 15.84
C ARG A 67 -10.89 -20.86 17.31
N ALA A 68 -10.99 -21.85 18.20
CA ALA A 68 -10.72 -21.69 19.62
C ALA A 68 -9.24 -21.33 19.89
N TYR A 69 -8.31 -22.10 19.32
CA TYR A 69 -6.87 -21.85 19.48
C TYR A 69 -6.47 -20.46 18.96
N TRP A 70 -6.85 -20.12 17.74
CA TRP A 70 -6.46 -18.85 17.14
C TRP A 70 -7.17 -17.66 17.75
N TYR A 71 -8.38 -17.82 18.28
CA TYR A 71 -9.02 -16.77 19.08
C TYR A 71 -8.14 -16.36 20.27
N GLU A 72 -7.61 -17.32 21.03
CA GLU A 72 -6.73 -17.04 22.16
C GLU A 72 -5.40 -16.44 21.72
N ARG A 73 -4.77 -16.99 20.67
CA ARG A 73 -3.52 -16.46 20.10
C ARG A 73 -3.69 -15.03 19.57
N PHE A 74 -4.78 -14.75 18.87
CA PHE A 74 -5.09 -13.42 18.33
C PHE A 74 -5.35 -12.42 19.45
N ALA A 75 -6.15 -12.76 20.46
CA ALA A 75 -6.35 -11.91 21.62
C ALA A 75 -5.04 -11.61 22.35
N TRP A 76 -4.17 -12.61 22.51
CA TRP A 76 -2.82 -12.44 23.05
C TRP A 76 -2.00 -11.44 22.21
N ALA A 77 -1.90 -11.64 20.89
CA ALA A 77 -1.10 -10.76 20.04
C ALA A 77 -1.59 -9.30 20.07
N LEU A 78 -2.91 -9.08 20.07
CA LEU A 78 -3.51 -7.74 20.17
C LEU A 78 -3.09 -7.03 21.47
N ARG A 79 -3.15 -7.75 22.59
CA ARG A 79 -2.69 -7.24 23.90
C ARG A 79 -1.18 -6.98 23.95
N ARG A 80 -0.40 -7.72 23.16
CA ARG A 80 1.06 -7.61 23.06
C ARG A 80 1.56 -6.67 21.96
N GLY A 81 0.66 -5.87 21.37
CA GLY A 81 1.04 -4.76 20.50
C GLY A 81 0.83 -4.99 19.01
N ALA A 82 0.20 -6.09 18.59
CA ALA A 82 -0.37 -6.18 17.25
C ALA A 82 -1.57 -5.23 17.15
N ILE A 83 -1.53 -4.27 16.22
CA ILE A 83 -2.59 -3.29 16.04
C ILE A 83 -3.07 -3.36 14.58
N PRO A 84 -4.20 -4.03 14.31
CA PRO A 84 -4.83 -4.00 13.00
C PRO A 84 -5.12 -2.56 12.55
N ALA A 85 -5.16 -2.34 11.24
CA ALA A 85 -5.53 -1.04 10.71
C ALA A 85 -6.94 -0.61 11.14
N GLY A 86 -7.17 0.70 11.15
CA GLY A 86 -8.36 1.28 11.77
C GLY A 86 -9.70 0.75 11.23
N ARG A 87 -9.83 0.38 9.94
CA ARG A 87 -11.07 -0.23 9.43
C ARG A 87 -11.25 -1.66 9.93
N ILE A 88 -10.18 -2.45 10.04
CA ILE A 88 -10.23 -3.78 10.66
C ILE A 88 -10.73 -3.66 12.10
N THR A 89 -10.12 -2.79 12.92
CA THR A 89 -10.53 -2.59 14.31
C THR A 89 -11.98 -2.14 14.45
N SER A 90 -12.44 -1.22 13.60
CA SER A 90 -13.80 -0.66 13.64
C SER A 90 -14.88 -1.63 13.15
N ASN A 91 -14.55 -2.52 12.19
CA ASN A 91 -15.56 -3.21 11.38
C ASN A 91 -15.54 -4.73 11.50
N ALA A 92 -14.42 -5.35 11.90
CA ALA A 92 -14.38 -6.81 12.11
C ALA A 92 -15.34 -7.21 13.25
N GLY A 93 -16.31 -8.09 12.97
CA GLY A 93 -17.35 -8.49 13.93
C GLY A 93 -18.46 -7.46 14.13
N ALA A 94 -18.53 -6.41 13.31
CA ALA A 94 -19.54 -5.36 13.41
C ALA A 94 -20.68 -5.49 12.38
N GLN A 95 -20.74 -6.59 11.60
CA GLN A 95 -21.62 -6.72 10.43
C GLN A 95 -23.11 -6.53 10.74
N GLN A 96 -23.57 -6.93 11.93
CA GLN A 96 -24.95 -6.72 12.36
C GLN A 96 -25.33 -5.23 12.50
N HIS A 97 -24.35 -4.36 12.76
CA HIS A 97 -24.54 -2.92 12.98
C HIS A 97 -24.01 -2.06 11.81
N LYS A 98 -23.02 -2.56 11.06
CA LYS A 98 -22.34 -1.89 9.94
C LYS A 98 -22.25 -2.82 8.71
N PRO A 99 -23.39 -3.25 8.11
CA PRO A 99 -23.43 -4.35 7.13
C PRO A 99 -22.74 -4.06 5.79
N ALA A 100 -22.58 -2.78 5.43
CA ALA A 100 -22.02 -2.37 4.14
C ALA A 100 -20.65 -1.68 4.29
N THR A 101 -19.83 -2.13 5.25
CA THR A 101 -18.50 -1.56 5.49
C THR A 101 -17.39 -2.57 5.20
N SER A 102 -16.28 -2.08 4.66
CA SER A 102 -15.08 -2.88 4.40
C SER A 102 -14.14 -2.90 5.61
N THR A 103 -13.38 -3.97 5.79
CA THR A 103 -12.24 -4.02 6.73
C THR A 103 -10.95 -3.47 6.09
N ILE A 104 -10.98 -3.12 4.79
CA ILE A 104 -9.86 -2.54 4.06
C ILE A 104 -9.89 -1.01 4.16
N ASN A 105 -8.73 -0.40 4.38
CA ASN A 105 -8.62 1.06 4.53
C ASN A 105 -8.65 1.80 3.19
N CYS A 106 -7.93 1.28 2.20
CA CYS A 106 -7.71 1.96 0.92
C CYS A 106 -7.62 0.96 -0.23
N THR A 107 -7.80 1.43 -1.45
CA THR A 107 -7.62 0.66 -2.69
C THR A 107 -6.93 1.52 -3.75
N VAL A 108 -6.53 0.90 -4.85
CA VAL A 108 -6.19 1.60 -6.09
C VAL A 108 -7.28 1.30 -7.13
N SER A 109 -7.66 2.31 -7.89
CA SER A 109 -8.62 2.21 -8.99
C SER A 109 -8.14 1.24 -10.06
N GLY A 110 -9.06 0.68 -10.86
CA GLY A 110 -8.69 0.11 -12.15
C GLY A 110 -8.01 1.15 -13.05
N THR A 111 -7.28 0.69 -14.08
CA THR A 111 -6.71 1.57 -15.11
C THR A 111 -7.82 2.41 -15.74
N ILE A 112 -7.61 3.73 -15.83
CA ILE A 112 -8.57 4.63 -16.46
C ILE A 112 -8.33 4.58 -17.97
N THR A 113 -9.27 3.99 -18.71
CA THR A 113 -9.18 3.96 -20.17
C THR A 113 -9.47 5.34 -20.74
N ASP A 114 -8.71 5.75 -21.76
CA ASP A 114 -8.85 7.04 -22.45
C ASP A 114 -10.10 7.10 -23.36
N SER A 115 -11.27 7.05 -22.71
CA SER A 115 -12.60 7.18 -23.32
C SER A 115 -13.59 7.74 -22.30
N MET A 116 -14.68 8.36 -22.76
CA MET A 116 -15.68 8.91 -21.85
C MET A 116 -16.32 7.83 -20.97
N ASP A 117 -16.66 6.68 -21.57
CA ASP A 117 -17.21 5.53 -20.83
C ASP A 117 -16.22 5.02 -19.80
N GLY A 118 -14.94 4.85 -20.16
CA GLY A 118 -13.90 4.39 -19.24
C GLY A 118 -13.66 5.37 -18.08
N ILE A 119 -13.70 6.67 -18.35
CA ILE A 119 -13.56 7.71 -17.32
C ILE A 119 -14.75 7.68 -16.36
N LEU A 120 -15.98 7.70 -16.87
CA LEU A 120 -17.19 7.80 -16.05
C LEU A 120 -17.52 6.50 -15.31
N GLU A 121 -17.22 5.34 -15.89
CA GLU A 121 -17.32 4.05 -15.21
C GLU A 121 -16.41 4.02 -13.97
N LYS A 122 -15.17 4.51 -14.10
CA LYS A 122 -14.21 4.58 -12.99
C LYS A 122 -14.64 5.59 -11.92
N VAL A 123 -15.33 6.68 -12.28
CA VAL A 123 -16.00 7.57 -11.31
C VAL A 123 -17.09 6.84 -10.53
N HIS A 124 -17.92 6.03 -11.22
CA HIS A 124 -18.98 5.25 -10.57
C HIS A 124 -18.40 4.22 -9.58
N GLU A 125 -17.39 3.46 -9.99
CA GLU A 125 -16.66 2.52 -9.12
C GLU A 125 -16.04 3.21 -7.90
N ALA A 126 -15.47 4.40 -8.10
CA ALA A 126 -14.92 5.21 -7.04
C ALA A 126 -15.98 5.63 -6.01
N GLY A 127 -17.17 6.03 -6.47
CA GLY A 127 -18.30 6.36 -5.58
C GLY A 127 -18.72 5.18 -4.70
N LEU A 128 -18.79 3.96 -5.27
CA LEU A 128 -19.10 2.74 -4.51
C LEU A 128 -18.01 2.41 -3.48
N THR A 129 -16.75 2.59 -3.86
CA THR A 129 -15.58 2.32 -3.02
C THR A 129 -15.48 3.30 -1.83
N LEU A 130 -15.68 4.60 -2.08
CA LEU A 130 -15.72 5.63 -1.04
C LEU A 130 -16.90 5.43 -0.07
N LYS A 131 -18.07 5.05 -0.61
CA LYS A 131 -19.26 4.71 0.19
C LYS A 131 -18.99 3.55 1.15
N ALA A 132 -18.20 2.54 0.74
CA ALA A 132 -17.80 1.42 1.60
C ALA A 132 -16.76 1.79 2.67
N GLY A 133 -16.20 3.01 2.60
CA GLY A 133 -15.27 3.54 3.58
C GLY A 133 -13.80 3.57 3.16
N CYS A 134 -13.48 3.19 1.92
CA CYS A 134 -12.11 3.07 1.43
C CYS A 134 -11.62 4.39 0.81
N GLY A 135 -10.38 4.79 1.10
CA GLY A 135 -9.67 5.80 0.31
C GLY A 135 -9.14 5.22 -1.01
N ILE A 136 -8.86 6.04 -2.03
CA ILE A 136 -8.60 5.54 -3.39
C ILE A 136 -7.39 6.21 -4.04
N GLY A 137 -6.50 5.43 -4.64
CA GLY A 137 -5.45 5.92 -5.55
C GLY A 137 -5.79 5.78 -7.02
N TYR A 138 -5.30 6.69 -7.85
CA TYR A 138 -5.54 6.76 -9.28
C TYR A 138 -4.27 7.08 -10.06
N GLU A 139 -4.21 6.62 -11.29
CA GLU A 139 -3.24 7.01 -12.30
C GLU A 139 -4.01 7.75 -13.40
N PHE A 140 -3.66 9.00 -13.65
CA PHE A 140 -4.37 9.86 -14.62
C PHE A 140 -3.59 10.11 -15.92
N SER A 141 -2.39 9.57 -16.06
CA SER A 141 -1.54 9.79 -17.25
C SER A 141 -1.86 8.88 -18.41
N THR A 142 -2.79 7.94 -18.24
CA THR A 142 -3.43 7.23 -19.36
C THR A 142 -4.34 8.13 -20.20
N LEU A 143 -4.79 9.27 -19.68
CA LEU A 143 -5.70 10.18 -20.39
C LEU A 143 -4.94 11.10 -21.34
N ARG A 144 -5.44 11.27 -22.57
CA ARG A 144 -4.76 12.06 -23.61
C ARG A 144 -4.57 13.52 -23.21
N PRO A 145 -3.47 14.17 -23.66
CA PRO A 145 -3.15 15.53 -23.27
C PRO A 145 -4.18 16.53 -23.80
N ARG A 146 -4.35 17.65 -23.10
CA ARG A 146 -5.23 18.74 -23.53
C ARG A 146 -4.89 19.20 -24.94
N GLY A 147 -5.92 19.44 -25.74
CA GLY A 147 -5.77 19.82 -27.13
C GLY A 147 -5.47 18.64 -28.07
N ALA A 148 -5.37 17.40 -27.57
CA ALA A 148 -5.36 16.22 -28.43
C ALA A 148 -6.74 16.03 -29.08
N PHE A 149 -6.74 15.58 -30.33
CA PHE A 149 -7.94 15.35 -31.11
C PHE A 149 -8.72 14.14 -30.59
N VAL A 150 -10.05 14.16 -30.73
CA VAL A 150 -10.96 13.08 -30.36
C VAL A 150 -11.76 12.67 -31.59
N ALA A 151 -11.27 11.64 -32.30
CA ALA A 151 -11.83 11.23 -33.59
C ALA A 151 -13.34 10.98 -33.57
N GLY A 152 -13.87 10.35 -32.51
CA GLY A 152 -15.30 10.06 -32.40
C GLY A 152 -16.20 11.28 -32.18
N ALA A 153 -15.65 12.37 -31.64
CA ALA A 153 -16.40 13.60 -31.33
C ALA A 153 -16.10 14.75 -32.31
N GLY A 154 -15.07 14.63 -33.14
CA GLY A 154 -14.60 15.71 -34.03
C GLY A 154 -14.15 16.96 -33.26
N ALA A 155 -13.70 16.79 -32.01
CA ALA A 155 -13.39 17.87 -31.08
C ALA A 155 -12.03 17.65 -30.40
N TYR A 156 -11.59 18.62 -29.59
CA TYR A 156 -10.35 18.55 -28.82
C TYR A 156 -10.64 18.38 -27.33
N THR A 157 -9.86 17.56 -26.65
CA THR A 157 -10.05 17.28 -25.22
C THR A 157 -9.57 18.43 -24.33
N SER A 158 -10.22 18.60 -23.17
CA SER A 158 -9.77 19.50 -22.08
C SER A 158 -8.61 18.92 -21.26
N GLY A 159 -8.22 17.66 -21.50
CA GLY A 159 -7.11 16.97 -20.87
C GLY A 159 -7.39 16.47 -19.44
N PRO A 160 -6.42 15.79 -18.81
CA PRO A 160 -6.65 14.97 -17.62
C PRO A 160 -7.12 15.78 -16.41
N MET A 161 -6.61 17.00 -16.23
CA MET A 161 -6.90 17.84 -15.06
C MET A 161 -8.39 18.17 -14.93
N SER A 162 -9.08 18.36 -16.07
CA SER A 162 -10.53 18.64 -16.08
C SER A 162 -11.36 17.45 -15.64
N PHE A 163 -10.93 16.23 -15.98
CA PHE A 163 -11.59 15.00 -15.52
C PHE A 163 -11.34 14.74 -14.04
N MET A 164 -10.14 15.06 -13.54
CA MET A 164 -9.85 14.97 -12.10
C MET A 164 -10.82 15.82 -11.26
N ASP A 165 -11.30 16.95 -11.77
CA ASP A 165 -12.29 17.79 -11.08
C ASP A 165 -13.62 17.04 -10.85
N ILE A 166 -14.00 16.12 -11.75
CA ILE A 166 -15.18 15.25 -11.56
C ILE A 166 -14.98 14.32 -10.35
N TYR A 167 -13.79 13.71 -10.24
CA TYR A 167 -13.46 12.83 -9.12
C TYR A 167 -13.37 13.59 -7.80
N ASP A 168 -12.83 14.82 -7.81
CA ASP A 168 -12.78 15.69 -6.64
C ASP A 168 -14.19 16.00 -6.12
N LYS A 169 -15.11 16.42 -7.01
CA LYS A 169 -16.51 16.69 -6.65
C LYS A 169 -17.27 15.45 -6.22
N MET A 170 -17.04 14.32 -6.86
CA MET A 170 -17.63 13.04 -6.46
C MET A 170 -17.19 12.68 -5.04
N CYS A 171 -15.89 12.73 -4.73
CA CYS A 171 -15.38 12.40 -3.40
C CYS A 171 -15.90 13.35 -2.31
N PHE A 172 -15.95 14.65 -2.62
CA PHE A 172 -16.55 15.63 -1.73
C PHE A 172 -18.02 15.31 -1.41
N THR A 173 -18.78 14.91 -2.42
CA THR A 173 -20.22 14.63 -2.31
C THR A 173 -20.50 13.34 -1.54
N VAL A 174 -19.76 12.25 -1.84
CA VAL A 174 -20.04 10.92 -1.29
C VAL A 174 -19.76 10.82 0.21
N SER A 175 -18.85 11.64 0.77
CA SER A 175 -18.50 11.69 2.21
C SER A 175 -18.39 10.30 2.87
N SER A 176 -17.17 9.77 2.97
CA SER A 176 -16.88 8.39 3.39
C SER A 176 -17.67 7.91 4.63
N ALA A 177 -18.14 6.65 4.58
CA ALA A 177 -18.88 6.02 5.67
C ALA A 177 -18.20 6.18 7.04
N GLY A 178 -19.00 6.63 8.02
CA GLY A 178 -18.54 6.95 9.38
C GLY A 178 -18.12 8.41 9.58
N GLY A 179 -18.66 9.35 8.78
CA GLY A 179 -18.47 10.80 8.99
C GLY A 179 -17.06 11.31 8.67
N ARG A 180 -16.28 10.56 7.89
CA ARG A 180 -14.91 10.97 7.48
C ARG A 180 -14.95 11.59 6.08
N ARG A 181 -14.12 12.60 5.84
CA ARG A 181 -13.84 13.04 4.47
C ARG A 181 -13.19 11.90 3.70
N GLY A 182 -13.62 11.68 2.46
CA GLY A 182 -12.92 10.78 1.54
C GLY A 182 -11.53 11.33 1.25
N ALA A 183 -10.55 10.44 1.05
CA ALA A 183 -9.19 10.81 0.69
C ALA A 183 -8.79 10.06 -0.56
N GLN A 184 -8.15 10.77 -1.49
CA GLN A 184 -7.73 10.23 -2.77
C GLN A 184 -6.24 10.51 -3.03
N MET A 185 -5.58 9.67 -3.83
CA MET A 185 -4.24 9.93 -4.38
C MET A 185 -4.36 10.05 -5.90
N GLY A 186 -3.87 11.14 -6.47
CA GLY A 186 -3.71 11.30 -7.92
C GLY A 186 -2.24 11.15 -8.27
N THR A 187 -1.91 10.17 -9.10
CA THR A 187 -0.55 10.00 -9.64
C THR A 187 -0.48 10.41 -11.10
N PHE A 188 0.68 10.93 -11.49
CA PHE A 188 0.90 11.46 -12.84
C PHE A 188 2.34 11.27 -13.30
N ASP A 189 2.54 10.76 -14.52
CA ASP A 189 3.84 10.56 -15.16
C ASP A 189 4.54 11.88 -15.42
N VAL A 190 5.82 11.95 -15.03
CA VAL A 190 6.67 13.13 -15.24
C VAL A 190 6.88 13.46 -16.72
N SER A 191 6.66 12.49 -17.60
CA SER A 191 6.80 12.63 -19.06
C SER A 191 5.50 13.06 -19.73
N HIS A 192 4.37 13.12 -19.02
CA HIS A 192 3.09 13.47 -19.64
C HIS A 192 3.08 14.94 -20.11
N PRO A 193 2.54 15.29 -21.30
CA PRO A 193 2.59 16.67 -21.82
C PRO A 193 1.95 17.73 -20.90
N ASP A 194 0.93 17.34 -20.14
CA ASP A 194 0.26 18.21 -19.15
C ASP A 194 0.93 18.22 -17.75
N VAL A 195 2.13 17.63 -17.57
CA VAL A 195 2.81 17.53 -16.25
C VAL A 195 2.96 18.88 -15.54
N LYS A 196 3.21 19.96 -16.31
CA LYS A 196 3.37 21.31 -15.75
C LYS A 196 2.10 21.82 -15.08
N ASP A 197 0.93 21.46 -15.59
CA ASP A 197 -0.33 21.86 -15.00
C ASP A 197 -0.65 21.04 -13.76
N PHE A 198 -0.34 19.74 -13.79
CA PHE A 198 -0.47 18.88 -12.62
C PHE A 198 0.38 19.41 -11.45
N ILE A 199 1.64 19.79 -11.70
CA ILE A 199 2.54 20.38 -10.68
C ILE A 199 1.94 21.65 -10.07
N ARG A 200 1.23 22.44 -10.87
CA ARG A 200 0.67 23.74 -10.47
C ARG A 200 -0.78 23.65 -10.00
N ALA A 201 -1.42 22.49 -10.06
CA ALA A 201 -2.87 22.35 -9.91
C ALA A 201 -3.40 22.92 -8.59
N LYS A 202 -2.66 22.72 -7.49
CA LYS A 202 -3.04 23.22 -6.16
C LYS A 202 -2.60 24.64 -5.83
N ARG A 203 -1.96 25.34 -6.78
CA ARG A 203 -1.75 26.79 -6.65
C ARG A 203 -3.07 27.56 -6.80
N GLU A 204 -4.03 26.95 -7.48
CA GLU A 204 -5.40 27.43 -7.55
C GLU A 204 -6.14 27.08 -6.25
N ASP A 205 -6.58 28.10 -5.50
CA ASP A 205 -7.30 27.86 -4.27
C ASP A 205 -8.61 27.09 -4.55
N GLY A 206 -8.90 26.09 -3.72
CA GLY A 206 -10.13 25.32 -3.83
C GLY A 206 -10.02 24.07 -4.70
N ARG A 207 -9.00 23.95 -5.55
CA ARG A 207 -8.93 22.91 -6.57
C ARG A 207 -8.24 21.64 -6.07
N LEU A 208 -8.78 20.47 -6.46
CA LEU A 208 -8.29 19.12 -6.10
C LEU A 208 -8.05 18.92 -4.59
N ARG A 209 -8.90 19.51 -3.74
CA ARG A 209 -8.76 19.44 -2.27
C ARG A 209 -8.94 18.03 -1.69
N GLN A 210 -9.60 17.12 -2.42
CA GLN A 210 -9.80 15.74 -1.97
C GLN A 210 -8.67 14.79 -2.39
N PHE A 211 -7.69 15.28 -3.16
CA PHE A 211 -6.53 14.52 -3.59
C PHE A 211 -5.28 14.89 -2.79
N ASN A 212 -4.40 13.93 -2.55
CA ASN A 212 -2.97 14.15 -2.50
C ASN A 212 -2.42 13.92 -3.91
N LEU A 213 -1.48 14.75 -4.38
CA LEU A 213 -0.90 14.62 -5.71
C LEU A 213 0.54 14.10 -5.63
N SER A 214 0.91 13.19 -6.54
CA SER A 214 2.30 12.69 -6.64
C SER A 214 2.72 12.44 -8.08
N LEU A 215 3.97 12.74 -8.39
CA LEU A 215 4.57 12.43 -9.69
C LEU A 215 5.21 11.05 -9.70
N LEU A 216 5.04 10.33 -10.80
CA LEU A 216 5.76 9.11 -11.10
C LEU A 216 7.10 9.51 -11.74
N ILE A 217 8.16 9.43 -10.94
CA ILE A 217 9.52 9.78 -11.33
C ILE A 217 10.26 8.52 -11.77
N THR A 218 10.85 8.59 -12.96
CA THR A 218 11.67 7.52 -13.53
C THR A 218 13.15 7.77 -13.26
N ASP A 219 13.95 6.70 -13.27
CA ASP A 219 15.40 6.78 -13.17
C ASP A 219 15.96 7.63 -14.32
N GLY A 220 15.41 7.46 -15.53
CA GLY A 220 15.82 8.25 -16.70
C GLY A 220 15.58 9.76 -16.56
N PHE A 221 14.52 10.18 -15.84
CA PHE A 221 14.31 11.60 -15.55
C PHE A 221 15.37 12.13 -14.58
N MET A 222 15.68 11.36 -13.53
CA MET A 222 16.72 11.74 -12.56
C MET A 222 18.10 11.84 -13.22
N ASP A 223 18.42 10.93 -14.15
CA ASP A 223 19.63 11.02 -14.96
C ASP A 223 19.65 12.28 -15.82
N ALA A 224 18.52 12.65 -16.44
CA ALA A 224 18.41 13.89 -17.20
C ALA A 224 18.59 15.14 -16.32
N VAL A 225 18.04 15.15 -15.09
CA VAL A 225 18.24 16.24 -14.12
C VAL A 225 19.71 16.39 -13.74
N ASN A 226 20.38 15.28 -13.42
CA ASN A 226 21.80 15.27 -13.05
C ASN A 226 22.68 15.84 -14.16
N ASN A 227 22.40 15.45 -15.41
CA ASN A 227 23.17 15.85 -16.59
C ASN A 227 22.71 17.16 -17.25
N ASP A 228 21.71 17.85 -16.69
CA ASP A 228 21.09 19.04 -17.30
C ASP A 228 20.63 18.81 -18.75
N ALA A 229 20.08 17.63 -19.02
CA ALA A 229 19.62 17.23 -20.34
C ALA A 229 18.20 17.74 -20.64
N ASP A 230 17.81 17.68 -21.90
CA ASP A 230 16.41 17.80 -22.29
C ASP A 230 15.62 16.56 -21.85
N TRP A 231 14.38 16.78 -21.43
CA TRP A 231 13.40 15.76 -21.11
C TRP A 231 12.25 15.81 -22.11
N GLN A 232 11.92 14.66 -22.67
CA GLN A 232 10.85 14.52 -23.65
C GLN A 232 9.49 14.42 -22.96
N LEU A 233 8.52 15.18 -23.46
CA LEU A 233 7.12 15.06 -23.08
C LEU A 233 6.41 14.18 -24.10
N VAL A 234 5.83 13.06 -23.67
CA VAL A 234 5.39 11.98 -24.56
C VAL A 234 4.01 11.45 -24.20
N PHE A 235 3.29 10.98 -25.20
CA PHE A 235 2.03 10.26 -25.02
C PHE A 235 1.88 9.14 -26.07
N PRO A 236 1.27 7.98 -25.73
CA PRO A 236 1.09 6.87 -26.67
C PRO A 236 0.34 7.23 -27.93
N ILE A 237 0.68 6.54 -29.02
CA ILE A 237 0.01 6.69 -30.30
C ILE A 237 -1.10 5.65 -30.39
N ASN A 238 -2.34 6.12 -30.56
CA ASN A 238 -3.48 5.23 -30.76
C ASN A 238 -3.38 4.53 -32.12
N THR A 239 -3.80 3.27 -32.20
CA THR A 239 -3.81 2.53 -33.48
C THR A 239 -4.68 3.21 -34.54
N LYS A 240 -5.71 3.97 -34.14
CA LYS A 240 -6.55 4.76 -35.05
C LYS A 240 -5.84 5.99 -35.63
N GLU A 241 -4.79 6.47 -34.96
CA GLU A 241 -3.99 7.64 -35.35
C GLU A 241 -2.72 7.22 -36.11
N GLN A 242 -2.48 5.92 -36.29
CA GLN A 242 -1.27 5.40 -36.95
C GLN A 242 -1.10 5.91 -38.38
N ALA A 243 -2.20 6.09 -39.12
CA ALA A 243 -2.17 6.59 -40.50
C ALA A 243 -1.85 8.09 -40.59
N GLU A 244 -1.95 8.82 -39.48
CA GLU A 244 -1.68 10.26 -39.40
C GLU A 244 -0.22 10.55 -39.06
N LEU A 245 0.59 9.52 -38.76
CA LEU A 245 2.04 9.64 -38.62
C LEU A 245 2.68 9.84 -40.00
N ASP A 246 2.97 11.09 -40.32
CA ASP A 246 3.70 11.44 -41.53
C ASP A 246 5.22 11.25 -41.30
N PRO A 247 5.91 10.32 -42.00
CA PRO A 247 7.36 10.12 -41.89
C PRO A 247 8.18 11.37 -42.27
N SER A 248 7.58 12.33 -42.97
CA SER A 248 8.20 13.61 -43.34
C SER A 248 7.93 14.76 -42.35
N SER A 249 7.05 14.56 -41.37
CA SER A 249 6.67 15.58 -40.37
C SER A 249 7.74 15.87 -39.31
N GLY A 250 8.78 15.03 -39.21
CA GLY A 250 9.79 15.14 -38.16
C GLY A 250 9.30 14.76 -36.76
N GLU A 251 8.12 14.13 -36.65
CA GLU A 251 7.59 13.64 -35.37
C GLU A 251 8.48 12.53 -34.78
N GLU A 252 9.12 12.81 -33.65
CA GLU A 252 9.95 11.85 -32.94
C GLU A 252 9.06 10.83 -32.20
N VAL A 253 9.27 9.55 -32.49
CA VAL A 253 8.61 8.42 -31.82
C VAL A 253 9.60 7.73 -30.90
N VAL A 254 9.23 7.58 -29.63
CA VAL A 254 10.02 6.85 -28.64
C VAL A 254 9.26 5.65 -28.10
N TRP A 255 9.98 4.60 -27.71
CA TRP A 255 9.39 3.37 -27.19
C TRP A 255 9.48 3.36 -25.67
N ARG A 256 8.33 3.27 -24.99
CA ARG A 256 8.24 3.34 -23.51
C ARG A 256 7.42 2.19 -22.95
N GLU A 257 7.67 1.86 -21.69
CA GLU A 257 6.78 1.00 -20.90
C GLU A 257 5.47 1.77 -20.67
N TRP A 258 4.31 1.11 -20.84
CA TRP A 258 3.01 1.74 -20.65
C TRP A 258 2.06 0.79 -19.88
N PRO A 259 1.12 1.30 -19.05
CA PRO A 259 0.24 0.44 -18.26
C PRO A 259 -0.72 -0.45 -19.04
N THR A 260 -0.97 -0.15 -20.31
CA THR A 260 -1.87 -0.93 -21.16
C THR A 260 -1.36 -0.96 -22.59
N HIS A 261 -1.66 -2.05 -23.29
CA HIS A 261 -1.33 -2.25 -24.70
C HIS A 261 -2.59 -2.13 -25.58
N GLU A 262 -3.76 -1.95 -24.97
CA GLU A 262 -5.02 -1.87 -25.70
C GLU A 262 -5.10 -0.60 -26.53
N ASN A 263 -5.39 -0.76 -27.83
CA ASN A 263 -5.53 0.33 -28.80
C ASN A 263 -4.26 1.17 -29.03
N TYR A 264 -3.08 0.67 -28.67
CA TYR A 264 -1.81 1.33 -28.94
C TYR A 264 -0.90 0.50 -29.84
N ILE A 265 0.07 1.15 -30.48
CA ILE A 265 1.10 0.48 -31.29
C ILE A 265 2.14 -0.13 -30.35
N VAL A 266 2.27 -1.46 -30.37
CA VAL A 266 3.12 -2.23 -29.45
C VAL A 266 4.17 -2.99 -30.25
N ARG A 267 5.43 -2.95 -29.80
CA ARG A 267 6.54 -3.71 -30.37
C ARG A 267 6.61 -5.10 -29.74
N ASP A 268 7.25 -6.06 -30.41
CA ASP A 268 7.38 -7.46 -29.94
C ASP A 268 8.00 -7.63 -28.55
N ASP A 269 8.75 -6.63 -28.07
CA ASP A 269 9.34 -6.61 -26.72
C ASP A 269 8.44 -5.92 -25.67
N GLY A 270 7.19 -5.62 -26.02
CA GLY A 270 6.17 -5.05 -25.15
C GLY A 270 6.21 -3.53 -24.99
N LEU A 271 7.13 -2.81 -25.64
CA LEU A 271 7.13 -1.35 -25.56
C LEU A 271 6.05 -0.74 -26.44
N VAL A 272 5.49 0.38 -25.99
CA VAL A 272 4.48 1.16 -26.69
C VAL A 272 5.10 2.36 -27.39
N ALA A 273 4.71 2.61 -28.63
CA ALA A 273 5.14 3.77 -29.38
C ALA A 273 4.47 5.04 -28.83
N CYS A 274 5.28 6.01 -28.43
CA CYS A 274 4.85 7.30 -27.89
C CYS A 274 5.34 8.45 -28.78
N LYS A 275 4.44 9.36 -29.12
CA LYS A 275 4.75 10.60 -29.82
C LYS A 275 5.37 11.61 -28.87
N VAL A 276 6.43 12.27 -29.28
CA VAL A 276 7.01 13.42 -28.55
C VAL A 276 6.21 14.68 -28.86
N TYR A 277 5.61 15.27 -27.84
CA TYR A 277 4.84 16.53 -27.91
C TYR A 277 5.72 17.77 -27.68
N GLY A 278 6.91 17.59 -27.11
CA GLY A 278 7.86 18.66 -26.87
C GLY A 278 8.99 18.25 -25.93
N HIS A 279 9.85 19.22 -25.64
CA HIS A 279 11.00 19.07 -24.77
C HIS A 279 11.01 20.13 -23.67
N ILE A 280 11.57 19.79 -22.52
CA ILE A 280 11.80 20.70 -21.41
C ILE A 280 13.14 20.37 -20.74
N ARG A 281 13.92 21.37 -20.31
CA ARG A 281 15.12 21.09 -19.52
C ARG A 281 14.74 20.36 -18.23
N ALA A 282 15.35 19.21 -17.98
CA ALA A 282 14.98 18.37 -16.85
C ALA A 282 15.14 19.09 -15.52
N ARG A 283 16.21 19.88 -15.35
CA ARG A 283 16.41 20.73 -14.16
C ARG A 283 15.32 21.79 -14.00
N HIS A 284 14.87 22.39 -15.09
CA HIS A 284 13.77 23.36 -15.02
C HIS A 284 12.47 22.70 -14.54
N LEU A 285 12.15 21.50 -15.03
CA LEU A 285 11.00 20.75 -14.54
C LEU A 285 11.18 20.33 -13.08
N TRP A 286 12.36 19.88 -12.68
CA TRP A 286 12.69 19.56 -11.29
C TRP A 286 12.53 20.75 -10.35
N ASP A 287 13.04 21.92 -10.73
CA ASP A 287 12.89 23.15 -9.96
C ASP A 287 11.41 23.53 -9.80
N MET A 288 10.60 23.36 -10.84
CA MET A 288 9.16 23.55 -10.75
C MET A 288 8.50 22.61 -9.72
N ILE A 289 8.90 21.33 -9.70
CA ILE A 289 8.42 20.36 -8.71
C ILE A 289 8.82 20.82 -7.31
N MET A 290 10.11 21.09 -7.08
CA MET A 290 10.65 21.46 -5.77
C MET A 290 10.01 22.74 -5.21
N VAL A 291 9.83 23.78 -6.03
CA VAL A 291 9.16 25.02 -5.61
C VAL A 291 7.71 24.74 -5.23
N SER A 292 6.97 23.95 -6.02
CA SER A 292 5.59 23.60 -5.68
C SER A 292 5.51 22.79 -4.39
N THR A 293 6.38 21.78 -4.22
CA THR A 293 6.44 20.96 -3.00
C THR A 293 6.80 21.81 -1.78
N TYR A 294 7.69 22.79 -1.90
CA TYR A 294 8.02 23.71 -0.82
C TYR A 294 6.84 24.62 -0.44
N ASP A 295 6.19 25.23 -1.43
CA ASP A 295 5.13 26.22 -1.21
C ASP A 295 3.79 25.58 -0.78
N TYR A 296 3.49 24.36 -1.27
CA TYR A 296 2.17 23.72 -1.14
C TYR A 296 2.19 22.29 -0.59
N ALA A 297 3.36 21.77 -0.19
CA ALA A 297 3.58 20.37 0.20
C ALA A 297 3.28 19.33 -0.89
N GLU A 298 3.06 19.77 -2.14
CA GLU A 298 2.68 18.93 -3.28
C GLU A 298 3.21 19.45 -4.63
N PRO A 299 3.43 18.56 -5.63
CA PRO A 299 3.22 17.12 -5.56
C PRO A 299 4.32 16.41 -4.76
N GLY A 300 3.99 15.26 -4.18
CA GLY A 300 4.98 14.27 -3.77
C GLY A 300 5.64 13.61 -4.99
N PHE A 301 6.58 12.70 -4.76
CA PHE A 301 7.15 11.89 -5.84
C PHE A 301 7.23 10.41 -5.45
N ILE A 302 7.02 9.55 -6.44
CA ILE A 302 7.10 8.11 -6.35
C ILE A 302 8.16 7.67 -7.36
N LEU A 303 9.24 7.04 -6.88
CA LEU A 303 10.27 6.46 -7.74
C LEU A 303 9.72 5.19 -8.39
N ILE A 304 9.03 5.36 -9.52
CA ILE A 304 8.14 4.32 -10.05
C ILE A 304 8.89 3.12 -10.64
N ASP A 305 10.09 3.37 -11.16
CA ASP A 305 10.95 2.30 -11.66
C ASP A 305 11.42 1.40 -10.51
N ARG A 306 11.75 1.99 -9.35
CA ARG A 306 12.14 1.25 -8.14
C ARG A 306 10.98 0.48 -7.53
N VAL A 307 9.79 1.05 -7.54
CA VAL A 307 8.56 0.37 -7.14
C VAL A 307 8.35 -0.90 -7.98
N ASN A 308 8.46 -0.81 -9.30
CA ASN A 308 8.24 -1.95 -10.19
C ASN A 308 9.41 -2.94 -10.19
N GLU A 309 10.66 -2.47 -10.06
CA GLU A 309 11.83 -3.34 -9.93
C GLU A 309 11.73 -4.24 -8.69
N MET A 310 11.29 -3.66 -7.56
CA MET A 310 11.15 -4.34 -6.28
C MET A 310 9.79 -5.01 -6.08
N ASN A 311 8.87 -4.91 -7.04
CA ASN A 311 7.55 -5.54 -6.93
C ASN A 311 7.68 -7.07 -6.95
N ASN A 312 7.12 -7.74 -5.94
CA ASN A 312 7.16 -9.20 -5.88
C ASN A 312 6.38 -9.87 -7.01
N ASN A 313 5.38 -9.20 -7.59
CA ASN A 313 4.56 -9.73 -8.68
C ASN A 313 4.92 -9.11 -10.05
N TRP A 314 6.17 -8.69 -10.22
CA TRP A 314 6.68 -7.96 -11.39
C TRP A 314 6.29 -8.53 -12.77
N TRP A 315 5.98 -9.83 -12.87
CA TRP A 315 5.67 -10.49 -14.14
C TRP A 315 4.22 -10.32 -14.61
N CYS A 316 3.29 -9.99 -13.71
CA CYS A 316 1.86 -9.96 -14.02
C CYS A 316 1.17 -8.63 -13.70
N GLU A 317 1.89 -7.66 -13.15
CA GLU A 317 1.33 -6.35 -12.84
C GLU A 317 2.37 -5.24 -12.99
N ASN A 318 1.89 -4.07 -13.42
CA ASN A 318 2.65 -2.84 -13.47
C ASN A 318 2.01 -1.85 -12.50
N ILE A 319 2.78 -1.42 -11.51
CA ILE A 319 2.32 -0.50 -10.47
C ILE A 319 2.52 0.92 -10.96
N ARG A 320 1.46 1.71 -10.97
CA ARG A 320 1.53 3.13 -11.33
C ARG A 320 0.75 4.05 -10.39
N ALA A 321 0.22 3.52 -9.30
CA ALA A 321 -0.43 4.30 -8.27
C ALA A 321 -0.15 3.72 -6.88
N THR A 322 -0.40 4.53 -5.87
CA THR A 322 -0.34 4.15 -4.46
C THR A 322 -1.70 4.44 -3.82
N ASN A 323 -1.92 3.89 -2.63
CA ASN A 323 -3.03 4.33 -1.78
C ASN A 323 -2.85 5.81 -1.35
N PRO A 324 -3.88 6.48 -0.78
CA PRO A 324 -3.87 7.90 -0.41
C PRO A 324 -2.66 8.39 0.41
N CYS A 325 -2.05 7.51 1.20
CA CYS A 325 -0.95 7.84 2.10
C CYS A 325 0.44 7.51 1.52
N GLY A 326 0.52 6.89 0.32
CA GLY A 326 1.76 6.65 -0.39
C GLY A 326 2.58 5.42 0.05
N GLU A 327 2.18 4.71 1.10
CA GLU A 327 2.94 3.60 1.68
C GLU A 327 2.83 2.28 0.91
N GLN A 328 1.70 2.03 0.25
CA GLN A 328 1.47 0.81 -0.51
C GLN A 328 1.28 1.15 -1.99
N PRO A 329 2.32 0.90 -2.80
CA PRO A 329 2.16 0.79 -4.24
C PRO A 329 1.30 -0.43 -4.56
N LEU A 330 0.21 -0.22 -5.31
CA LEU A 330 -0.81 -1.23 -5.55
C LEU A 330 -1.15 -1.33 -7.05
N PRO A 331 -1.42 -2.55 -7.54
CA PRO A 331 -1.87 -2.73 -8.92
C PRO A 331 -3.30 -2.20 -9.09
N PRO A 332 -3.80 -2.11 -10.33
CA PRO A 332 -5.21 -1.86 -10.60
C PRO A 332 -6.12 -2.77 -9.74
N TYR A 333 -7.12 -2.17 -9.09
CA TYR A 333 -8.02 -2.81 -8.11
C TYR A 333 -7.37 -3.38 -6.85
N GLY A 334 -6.08 -3.15 -6.62
CA GLY A 334 -5.36 -3.63 -5.45
C GLY A 334 -5.91 -3.06 -4.14
N ALA A 335 -5.89 -3.87 -3.09
CA ALA A 335 -6.43 -3.53 -1.78
C ALA A 335 -5.32 -3.35 -0.73
N CYS A 336 -5.45 -2.29 0.08
CA CYS A 336 -4.50 -1.93 1.12
C CYS A 336 -4.89 -2.57 2.46
N LEU A 337 -4.54 -3.84 2.64
CA LEU A 337 -4.69 -4.55 3.93
C LEU A 337 -3.48 -4.25 4.80
N LEU A 338 -3.71 -3.61 5.96
CA LEU A 338 -2.64 -3.07 6.81
C LEU A 338 -2.74 -3.51 8.27
N GLY A 339 -1.59 -3.50 8.93
CA GLY A 339 -1.47 -3.67 10.38
C GLY A 339 -0.13 -3.11 10.88
N SER A 340 -0.02 -2.78 12.15
CA SER A 340 1.25 -2.30 12.72
C SER A 340 1.56 -2.94 14.07
N VAL A 341 2.82 -3.30 14.27
CA VAL A 341 3.34 -3.77 15.57
C VAL A 341 3.85 -2.59 16.37
N ASN A 342 3.35 -2.39 17.60
CA ASN A 342 3.82 -1.36 18.51
C ASN A 342 5.15 -1.76 19.16
N LEU A 343 6.26 -1.20 18.67
CA LEU A 343 7.61 -1.56 19.11
C LEU A 343 7.87 -1.28 20.60
N THR A 344 7.11 -0.36 21.22
CA THR A 344 7.33 0.00 22.62
C THR A 344 6.99 -1.14 23.59
N LYS A 345 6.18 -2.11 23.15
CA LYS A 345 5.77 -3.28 23.97
C LYS A 345 6.89 -4.29 24.21
N PHE A 346 7.98 -4.21 23.44
CA PHE A 346 9.09 -5.15 23.48
C PHE A 346 10.32 -4.57 24.18
N VAL A 347 10.26 -3.34 24.71
CA VAL A 347 11.38 -2.78 25.48
C VAL A 347 11.33 -3.27 26.92
N ARG A 348 12.44 -3.83 27.39
CA ARG A 348 12.69 -4.21 28.79
C ARG A 348 13.55 -3.14 29.46
N ASP A 349 13.29 -2.88 30.74
CA ASP A 349 14.00 -1.88 31.56
C ASP A 349 14.18 -0.49 30.89
N PRO A 350 13.10 0.12 30.38
CA PRO A 350 13.18 1.34 29.56
C PRO A 350 13.81 2.51 30.32
N PHE A 351 14.53 3.36 29.59
CA PHE A 351 15.25 4.55 30.08
C PHE A 351 16.41 4.26 31.05
N THR A 352 16.82 3.00 31.18
CA THR A 352 17.96 2.59 32.02
C THR A 352 19.14 2.13 31.18
N ASP A 353 20.31 1.96 31.80
CA ASP A 353 21.48 1.37 31.13
C ASP A 353 21.33 -0.14 30.86
N LYS A 354 20.26 -0.77 31.36
CA LYS A 354 19.90 -2.17 31.10
C LYS A 354 18.81 -2.31 30.04
N ALA A 355 18.42 -1.19 29.41
CA ALA A 355 17.35 -1.20 28.42
C ALA A 355 17.70 -2.15 27.26
N SER A 356 16.77 -3.03 26.91
CA SER A 356 16.96 -4.01 25.84
C SER A 356 15.66 -4.28 25.09
N PHE A 357 15.77 -4.85 23.89
CA PHE A 357 14.63 -5.19 23.06
C PHE A 357 14.39 -6.71 23.07
N ASP A 358 13.15 -7.12 23.31
CA ASP A 358 12.73 -8.52 23.33
C ASP A 358 12.41 -9.01 21.92
N TRP A 359 13.45 -9.51 21.25
CA TRP A 359 13.37 -9.98 19.88
C TRP A 359 12.48 -11.22 19.72
N ASP A 360 12.45 -12.10 20.71
CA ASP A 360 11.72 -13.37 20.61
C ASP A 360 10.22 -13.15 20.71
N GLU A 361 9.77 -12.32 21.66
CA GLU A 361 8.36 -11.96 21.74
C GLU A 361 7.92 -11.11 20.53
N TYR A 362 8.79 -10.21 20.06
CA TYR A 362 8.53 -9.44 18.85
C TYR A 362 8.27 -10.32 17.63
N LYS A 363 9.18 -11.27 17.34
CA LYS A 363 9.01 -12.22 16.24
C LYS A 363 7.74 -13.05 16.41
N GLU A 364 7.42 -13.51 17.62
CA GLU A 364 6.21 -14.30 17.85
C GLU A 364 4.93 -13.49 17.62
N VAL A 365 4.88 -12.21 18.03
CA VAL A 365 3.76 -11.32 17.71
C VAL A 365 3.65 -11.13 16.19
N VAL A 366 4.76 -10.95 15.48
CA VAL A 366 4.77 -10.84 14.01
C VAL A 366 4.19 -12.10 13.35
N ARG A 367 4.57 -13.31 13.79
CA ARG A 367 4.03 -14.57 13.24
C ARG A 367 2.53 -14.70 13.43
N VAL A 368 2.05 -14.52 14.66
CA VAL A 368 0.61 -14.58 14.97
C VAL A 368 -0.16 -13.50 14.20
N PHE A 369 0.38 -12.29 14.13
CA PHE A 369 -0.27 -11.19 13.43
C PHE A 369 -0.29 -11.39 11.91
N THR A 370 0.71 -12.07 11.35
CA THR A 370 0.74 -12.43 9.92
C THR A 370 -0.44 -13.32 9.56
N ARG A 371 -0.74 -14.35 10.38
CA ARG A 371 -1.95 -15.16 10.20
C ARG A 371 -3.24 -14.37 10.38
N MET A 372 -3.26 -13.46 11.35
CA MET A 372 -4.42 -12.58 11.56
C MET A 372 -4.73 -11.73 10.32
N LEU A 373 -3.70 -11.15 9.67
CA LEU A 373 -3.88 -10.40 8.43
C LEU A 373 -4.25 -11.29 7.24
N ASP A 374 -3.76 -12.53 7.15
CA ASP A 374 -4.24 -13.51 6.16
C ASP A 374 -5.75 -13.77 6.32
N ASN A 375 -6.24 -13.87 7.56
CA ASN A 375 -7.67 -14.08 7.82
C ASN A 375 -8.54 -12.84 7.50
N VAL A 376 -7.97 -11.63 7.53
CA VAL A 376 -8.68 -10.40 7.10
C VAL A 376 -9.06 -10.46 5.62
N VAL A 377 -8.27 -11.17 4.79
CA VAL A 377 -8.60 -11.38 3.37
C VAL A 377 -9.98 -12.01 3.21
N GLU A 378 -10.36 -12.93 4.10
CA GLU A 378 -11.66 -13.64 4.06
C GLU A 378 -12.84 -12.73 4.42
N VAL A 379 -12.60 -11.68 5.21
CA VAL A 379 -13.64 -10.75 5.71
C VAL A 379 -13.47 -9.32 5.17
N ASN A 380 -12.87 -9.18 3.98
CA ASN A 380 -12.48 -7.90 3.40
C ASN A 380 -13.64 -6.90 3.21
N GLY A 381 -14.83 -7.38 2.83
CA GLY A 381 -16.00 -6.52 2.59
C GLY A 381 -15.85 -5.47 1.48
N LEU A 382 -14.95 -5.68 0.51
CA LEU A 382 -14.70 -4.75 -0.61
C LEU A 382 -15.92 -4.68 -1.54
N PRO A 383 -16.37 -3.51 -2.01
CA PRO A 383 -17.62 -3.40 -2.75
C PRO A 383 -17.54 -3.94 -4.18
N LEU A 384 -16.39 -3.87 -4.84
CA LEU A 384 -16.22 -4.27 -6.24
C LEU A 384 -15.71 -5.71 -6.36
N GLU A 385 -16.23 -6.46 -7.32
CA GLU A 385 -15.81 -7.84 -7.57
C GLU A 385 -14.34 -7.92 -7.97
N GLN A 386 -13.86 -6.99 -8.80
CA GLN A 386 -12.47 -6.92 -9.25
C GLN A 386 -11.51 -6.74 -8.07
N GLN A 387 -11.87 -5.91 -7.07
CA GLN A 387 -11.09 -5.73 -5.84
C GLN A 387 -11.06 -7.01 -5.00
N ARG A 388 -12.20 -7.72 -4.90
CA ARG A 388 -12.26 -9.03 -4.21
C ARG A 388 -11.40 -10.07 -4.91
N ASN A 389 -11.46 -10.12 -6.24
CA ASN A 389 -10.65 -11.05 -7.03
C ASN A 389 -9.16 -10.79 -6.86
N GLU A 390 -8.74 -9.51 -6.85
CA GLU A 390 -7.35 -9.12 -6.64
C GLU A 390 -6.83 -9.61 -5.28
N ILE A 391 -7.53 -9.25 -4.20
CA ILE A 391 -7.09 -9.59 -2.84
C ILE A 391 -7.14 -11.10 -2.59
N MET A 392 -8.13 -11.82 -3.11
CA MET A 392 -8.24 -13.28 -2.93
C MET A 392 -7.17 -14.03 -3.74
N ARG A 393 -6.83 -13.56 -4.95
CA ARG A 393 -5.85 -14.20 -5.83
C ARG A 393 -4.41 -14.05 -5.35
N LYS A 394 -4.07 -12.89 -4.78
CA LYS A 394 -2.68 -12.53 -4.41
C LYS A 394 -2.44 -12.40 -2.91
N ARG A 395 -3.50 -12.23 -2.13
CA ARG A 395 -3.52 -12.18 -0.65
C ARG A 395 -2.53 -11.16 -0.07
N ARG A 396 -2.31 -10.06 -0.81
CA ARG A 396 -1.39 -8.97 -0.48
C ARG A 396 -1.80 -8.35 0.85
N HIS A 397 -0.84 -8.18 1.74
CA HIS A 397 -0.98 -7.33 2.92
C HIS A 397 0.31 -6.58 3.22
N GLY A 398 0.21 -5.61 4.13
CA GLY A 398 1.32 -4.79 4.59
C GLY A 398 1.31 -4.67 6.11
N MET A 399 2.16 -5.45 6.75
CA MET A 399 2.53 -5.27 8.13
C MET A 399 3.63 -4.23 8.23
N GLY A 400 3.43 -3.25 9.10
CA GLY A 400 4.48 -2.31 9.48
C GLY A 400 4.64 -2.28 10.98
N PHE A 401 5.24 -1.21 11.46
CA PHE A 401 5.45 -0.97 12.88
C PHE A 401 5.26 0.50 13.21
N LEU A 402 4.97 0.77 14.48
CA LEU A 402 4.86 2.11 15.02
C LEU A 402 5.67 2.24 16.30
N GLY A 403 5.86 3.48 16.75
CA GLY A 403 6.56 3.76 18.00
C GLY A 403 8.07 3.69 17.85
N LEU A 404 8.64 3.75 16.64
CA LEU A 404 10.09 3.65 16.43
C LEU A 404 10.87 4.71 17.23
N GLY A 405 10.50 5.98 17.08
CA GLY A 405 11.10 7.08 17.84
C GLY A 405 10.93 6.94 19.36
N SER A 406 9.77 6.46 19.81
CA SER A 406 9.53 6.16 21.23
C SER A 406 10.43 5.02 21.73
N THR A 407 10.54 3.93 21.00
CA THR A 407 11.38 2.77 21.32
C THR A 407 12.85 3.16 21.38
N MET A 408 13.35 3.92 20.40
CA MET A 408 14.73 4.43 20.44
C MET A 408 14.98 5.26 21.68
N THR A 409 14.03 6.12 22.07
CA THR A 409 14.15 6.92 23.30
C THR A 409 14.18 6.02 24.55
N MET A 410 13.33 4.99 24.60
CA MET A 410 13.32 4.01 25.69
C MET A 410 14.63 3.20 25.77
N LEU A 411 15.28 2.95 24.64
CA LEU A 411 16.59 2.30 24.55
C LEU A 411 17.77 3.26 24.72
N LYS A 412 17.51 4.56 24.98
CA LYS A 412 18.53 5.62 25.07
C LYS A 412 19.36 5.81 23.79
N MET A 413 18.83 5.42 22.63
CA MET A 413 19.42 5.61 21.31
C MET A 413 19.07 6.98 20.74
N LYS A 414 20.01 7.60 20.02
CA LYS A 414 19.75 8.84 19.26
C LYS A 414 19.22 8.50 17.88
N TYR A 415 18.07 9.04 17.50
CA TYR A 415 17.51 8.86 16.15
C TYR A 415 18.50 9.36 15.07
N GLY A 416 18.77 8.52 14.07
CA GLY A 416 19.75 8.81 13.01
C GLY A 416 21.22 8.53 13.37
N SER A 417 21.50 8.02 14.56
CA SER A 417 22.82 7.44 14.87
C SER A 417 23.01 6.09 14.19
N ALA A 418 24.26 5.66 13.99
CA ALA A 418 24.58 4.35 13.39
C ALA A 418 23.86 3.20 14.09
N GLU A 419 23.91 3.16 15.43
CA GLU A 419 23.20 2.18 16.26
C GLU A 419 21.68 2.17 15.99
N SER A 420 21.06 3.35 15.88
CA SER A 420 19.62 3.44 15.61
C SER A 420 19.24 2.96 14.19
N CYS A 421 20.13 3.16 13.22
CA CYS A 421 19.95 2.66 11.85
C CYS A 421 20.06 1.14 11.82
N GLU A 422 21.09 0.56 12.46
CA GLU A 422 21.25 -0.89 12.59
C GLU A 422 20.05 -1.53 13.31
N PHE A 423 19.56 -0.90 14.37
CA PHE A 423 18.37 -1.35 15.08
C PHE A 423 17.13 -1.35 14.16
N THR A 424 16.93 -0.28 13.38
CA THR A 424 15.79 -0.17 12.46
C THR A 424 15.87 -1.18 11.32
N GLU A 425 17.07 -1.42 10.79
CA GLU A 425 17.32 -2.48 9.81
C GLU A 425 17.00 -3.86 10.37
N ALA A 426 17.41 -4.14 11.61
CA ALA A 426 17.12 -5.40 12.28
C ALA A 426 15.61 -5.61 12.50
N ILE A 427 14.89 -4.57 12.96
CA ILE A 427 13.41 -4.63 13.11
C ILE A 427 12.74 -4.95 11.77
N ALA A 428 13.08 -4.24 10.70
CA ALA A 428 12.47 -4.44 9.39
C ALA A 428 12.82 -5.82 8.79
N ARG A 429 14.07 -6.26 8.92
CA ARG A 429 14.54 -7.56 8.43
C ARG A 429 13.84 -8.70 9.18
N ASP A 430 13.84 -8.67 10.50
CA ASP A 430 13.28 -9.75 11.31
C ASP A 430 11.76 -9.83 11.16
N MET A 431 11.07 -8.69 10.97
CA MET A 431 9.65 -8.67 10.58
C MET A 431 9.42 -9.41 9.26
N ALA A 432 10.20 -9.07 8.24
CA ALA A 432 10.05 -9.64 6.91
C ALA A 432 10.34 -11.15 6.93
N VAL A 433 11.44 -11.58 7.55
CA VAL A 433 11.82 -13.00 7.63
C VAL A 433 10.77 -13.81 8.39
N ALA A 434 10.36 -13.39 9.58
CA ALA A 434 9.32 -14.08 10.35
C ALA A 434 7.98 -14.12 9.60
N GLY A 435 7.68 -13.06 8.84
CA GLY A 435 6.55 -13.00 7.93
C GLY A 435 6.61 -14.09 6.86
N TRP A 436 7.70 -14.19 6.11
CA TRP A 436 7.87 -15.18 5.04
C TRP A 436 7.92 -16.62 5.56
N GLU A 437 8.54 -16.87 6.72
CA GLU A 437 8.47 -18.16 7.42
C GLU A 437 7.01 -18.55 7.67
N THR A 438 6.22 -17.63 8.25
CA THR A 438 4.79 -17.85 8.51
C THR A 438 4.01 -18.04 7.21
N GLY A 439 4.38 -17.30 6.15
CA GLY A 439 3.78 -17.42 4.82
C GLY A 439 3.97 -18.81 4.20
N LEU A 440 5.15 -19.40 4.36
CA LEU A 440 5.46 -20.77 3.96
C LEU A 440 4.67 -21.80 4.78
N GLU A 441 4.62 -21.64 6.11
CA GLU A 441 3.85 -22.52 7.00
C GLU A 441 2.35 -22.49 6.68
N LEU A 442 1.79 -21.29 6.47
CA LEU A 442 0.40 -21.14 6.06
C LEU A 442 0.14 -21.68 4.66
N ALA A 443 1.12 -21.62 3.74
CA ALA A 443 0.98 -22.25 2.44
C ALA A 443 0.88 -23.78 2.56
N ARG A 444 1.65 -24.40 3.46
CA ARG A 444 1.55 -25.84 3.76
C ARG A 444 0.21 -26.21 4.39
N GLU A 445 -0.30 -25.37 5.27
CA GLU A 445 -1.53 -25.64 6.01
C GLU A 445 -2.81 -25.33 5.22
N LYS A 446 -2.86 -24.17 4.55
CA LYS A 446 -4.05 -23.59 3.90
C LYS A 446 -3.95 -23.52 2.37
N GLY A 447 -2.81 -23.88 1.79
CA GLY A 447 -2.47 -23.66 0.38
C GLY A 447 -1.83 -22.30 0.13
N ALA A 448 -0.96 -22.20 -0.87
CA ALA A 448 -0.36 -20.94 -1.31
C ALA A 448 -1.42 -19.96 -1.85
N ALA A 449 -1.06 -18.68 -2.02
CA ALA A 449 -1.91 -17.75 -2.75
C ALA A 449 -2.17 -18.30 -4.16
N PRO A 450 -3.40 -18.22 -4.71
CA PRO A 450 -3.73 -18.81 -6.02
C PRO A 450 -2.73 -18.49 -7.12
N ILE A 451 -2.25 -17.24 -7.18
CA ILE A 451 -1.25 -16.80 -8.18
C ILE A 451 0.07 -17.59 -8.16
N MET A 452 0.43 -18.20 -7.03
CA MET A 452 1.65 -18.98 -6.88
C MET A 452 1.60 -20.30 -7.65
N GLU A 453 0.41 -20.86 -7.84
CA GLU A 453 0.19 -22.14 -8.52
C GLU A 453 -0.17 -21.97 -10.01
N GLU A 454 -0.51 -20.74 -10.42
CA GLU A 454 -0.78 -20.41 -11.81
C GLU A 454 0.48 -20.57 -12.70
N GLN A 455 0.26 -20.90 -13.97
CA GLN A 455 1.30 -21.02 -14.99
C GLN A 455 1.30 -19.80 -15.91
N PHE A 456 2.46 -19.20 -16.11
CA PHE A 456 2.66 -18.02 -16.95
C PHE A 456 3.55 -18.36 -18.14
N ASP A 457 3.23 -17.79 -19.30
CA ASP A 457 4.10 -17.88 -20.47
C ASP A 457 5.30 -16.95 -20.28
N VAL A 458 6.50 -17.47 -20.51
CA VAL A 458 7.73 -16.68 -20.56
C VAL A 458 7.66 -15.78 -21.79
N THR A 459 7.70 -14.46 -21.57
CA THR A 459 7.63 -13.45 -22.64
C THR A 459 9.00 -12.83 -22.91
N ALA A 460 9.14 -12.18 -24.07
CA ALA A 460 10.34 -11.39 -24.37
C ALA A 460 10.57 -10.25 -23.35
N ALA A 461 9.48 -9.63 -22.87
CA ALA A 461 9.52 -8.61 -21.83
C ALA A 461 10.06 -9.16 -20.50
N MET A 462 9.62 -10.34 -20.07
CA MET A 462 10.16 -10.98 -18.85
C MET A 462 11.67 -11.22 -18.96
N LEU A 463 12.13 -11.75 -20.09
CA LEU A 463 13.55 -12.01 -20.31
C LEU A 463 14.40 -10.73 -20.47
N ARG A 464 13.80 -9.59 -20.81
CA ARG A 464 14.43 -8.26 -20.76
C ARG A 464 14.53 -7.76 -19.32
N GLN A 465 13.44 -7.83 -18.56
CA GLN A 465 13.36 -7.32 -17.20
C GLN A 465 14.15 -8.18 -16.19
N ARG A 466 14.28 -9.48 -16.45
CA ARG A 466 15.05 -10.46 -15.64
C ARG A 466 16.01 -11.26 -16.52
N PRO A 467 17.17 -10.66 -16.91
CA PRO A 467 18.16 -11.34 -17.74
C PRO A 467 18.67 -12.65 -17.14
N GLU A 468 18.63 -12.82 -15.82
CA GLU A 468 18.97 -14.08 -15.14
C GLU A 468 18.09 -15.26 -15.58
N MET A 469 16.83 -15.04 -15.97
CA MET A 469 15.97 -16.12 -16.49
C MET A 469 16.58 -16.75 -17.75
N LYS A 470 17.22 -15.95 -18.62
CA LYS A 470 17.93 -16.47 -19.79
C LYS A 470 19.12 -17.33 -19.40
N LYS A 471 19.86 -16.93 -18.35
CA LYS A 471 21.01 -17.68 -17.84
C LYS A 471 20.59 -19.04 -17.28
N ASP A 472 19.39 -19.10 -16.69
CA ASP A 472 18.78 -20.34 -16.18
C ASP A 472 18.13 -21.19 -17.29
N GLY A 473 18.18 -20.75 -18.55
CA GLY A 473 17.75 -21.53 -19.72
C GLY A 473 16.31 -21.29 -20.18
N TRP A 474 15.60 -20.33 -19.60
CA TRP A 474 14.22 -19.99 -20.03
C TRP A 474 14.16 -19.36 -21.41
N LYS A 475 13.17 -19.77 -22.19
CA LYS A 475 12.89 -19.33 -23.58
C LYS A 475 11.45 -18.88 -23.72
N VAL A 476 11.23 -17.96 -24.66
CA VAL A 476 9.89 -17.43 -24.97
C VAL A 476 8.93 -18.58 -25.32
N GLY A 477 7.71 -18.52 -24.77
CA GLY A 477 6.66 -19.52 -24.97
C GLY A 477 6.72 -20.74 -24.05
N GLN A 478 7.75 -20.88 -23.21
CA GLN A 478 7.75 -21.87 -22.13
C GLN A 478 6.83 -21.43 -20.99
N LYS A 479 6.34 -22.40 -20.21
CA LYS A 479 5.52 -22.12 -19.02
C LYS A 479 6.34 -22.19 -17.75
N ILE A 480 6.07 -21.26 -16.83
CA ILE A 480 6.71 -21.17 -15.52
C ILE A 480 5.66 -20.88 -14.44
N ALA A 481 5.79 -21.54 -13.29
CA ALA A 481 4.87 -21.35 -12.17
C ALA A 481 5.10 -20.00 -11.47
N GLY A 482 4.02 -19.38 -10.98
CA GLY A 482 4.08 -18.11 -10.25
C GLY A 482 5.01 -18.15 -9.04
N LYS A 483 5.03 -19.23 -8.27
CA LYS A 483 5.95 -19.40 -7.12
C LYS A 483 7.43 -19.36 -7.51
N VAL A 484 7.79 -19.84 -8.70
CA VAL A 484 9.17 -19.79 -9.20
C VAL A 484 9.51 -18.35 -9.63
N LEU A 485 8.60 -17.68 -10.34
CA LEU A 485 8.74 -16.26 -10.69
C LEU A 485 8.87 -15.35 -9.47
N HIS A 486 8.10 -15.64 -8.42
CA HIS A 486 8.12 -14.94 -7.14
C HIS A 486 9.43 -15.17 -6.39
N ALA A 487 9.74 -16.43 -6.04
CA ALA A 487 10.85 -16.73 -5.14
C ALA A 487 12.22 -16.52 -5.80
N ARG A 488 12.39 -16.87 -7.09
CA ARG A 488 13.70 -16.83 -7.76
C ARG A 488 13.98 -15.55 -8.54
N TYR A 489 12.93 -14.92 -9.09
CA TYR A 489 13.08 -13.82 -10.04
C TYR A 489 12.50 -12.48 -9.56
N SER A 490 11.95 -12.41 -8.34
CA SER A 490 11.73 -11.12 -7.66
C SER A 490 13.05 -10.58 -7.10
N ARG A 491 13.36 -9.30 -7.38
CA ARG A 491 14.51 -8.61 -6.78
C ARG A 491 14.38 -8.50 -5.26
N TYR A 492 13.17 -8.35 -4.75
CA TYR A 492 12.91 -8.34 -3.32
C TYR A 492 13.18 -9.72 -2.69
N MET A 493 12.72 -10.82 -3.30
CA MET A 493 12.99 -12.17 -2.75
C MET A 493 14.46 -12.56 -2.86
N GLN A 494 15.17 -12.11 -3.90
CA GLN A 494 16.63 -12.25 -4.00
C GLN A 494 17.34 -11.53 -2.83
N ARG A 495 16.84 -10.37 -2.39
CA ARG A 495 17.34 -9.70 -1.18
C ARG A 495 17.07 -10.53 0.07
N VAL A 496 15.87 -11.11 0.22
CA VAL A 496 15.55 -12.01 1.35
C VAL A 496 16.48 -13.23 1.36
N ALA A 497 16.80 -13.79 0.19
CA ALA A 497 17.71 -14.94 0.06
C ALA A 497 19.13 -14.66 0.57
N THR A 498 19.56 -13.39 0.65
CA THR A 498 20.87 -13.03 1.24
C THR A 498 20.96 -13.29 2.73
N VAL A 499 19.82 -13.37 3.43
CA VAL A 499 19.75 -13.61 4.88
C VAL A 499 19.02 -14.91 5.24
N ALA A 500 18.13 -15.40 4.37
CA ALA A 500 17.36 -16.63 4.57
C ALA A 500 17.26 -17.43 3.26
N PRO A 501 18.38 -17.99 2.76
CA PRO A 501 18.42 -18.68 1.46
C PRO A 501 17.53 -19.93 1.42
N GLU A 502 17.61 -20.77 2.45
CA GLU A 502 16.83 -22.02 2.56
C GLU A 502 15.31 -21.74 2.50
N LEU A 503 14.86 -20.70 3.21
CA LEU A 503 13.47 -20.26 3.18
C LEU A 503 13.01 -19.91 1.75
N VAL A 504 13.83 -19.17 0.99
CA VAL A 504 13.49 -18.77 -0.39
C VAL A 504 13.50 -19.99 -1.33
N GLU A 505 14.39 -20.95 -1.12
CA GLU A 505 14.38 -22.21 -1.88
C GLU A 505 13.10 -23.01 -1.63
N GLU A 506 12.67 -23.14 -0.36
CA GLU A 506 11.43 -23.81 -0.01
C GLU A 506 10.20 -23.09 -0.56
N LEU A 507 10.19 -21.76 -0.52
CA LEU A 507 9.15 -20.93 -1.14
C LEU A 507 9.05 -21.14 -2.66
N ALA A 508 10.17 -21.40 -3.35
CA ALA A 508 10.15 -21.70 -4.78
C ALA A 508 9.45 -23.04 -5.10
N THR A 509 9.39 -23.96 -4.14
CA THR A 509 8.74 -25.28 -4.28
C THR A 509 7.29 -25.25 -3.79
N VAL A 510 7.05 -24.70 -2.60
CA VAL A 510 5.75 -24.73 -1.92
C VAL A 510 4.89 -23.51 -2.27
N GLY A 511 5.50 -22.36 -2.53
CA GLY A 511 4.83 -21.07 -2.59
C GLY A 511 4.61 -20.44 -1.20
N SER A 512 4.16 -19.19 -1.19
CA SER A 512 3.74 -18.47 0.03
C SER A 512 2.22 -18.30 0.04
N ARG A 513 1.62 -18.20 1.23
CA ARG A 513 0.19 -17.85 1.40
C ARG A 513 -0.15 -16.46 0.88
N PHE A 514 0.82 -15.59 0.65
CA PHE A 514 0.64 -14.22 0.17
C PHE A 514 1.83 -13.75 -0.68
N THR A 515 1.58 -12.77 -1.54
CA THR A 515 2.61 -12.22 -2.44
C THR A 515 3.46 -11.11 -1.84
N HIS A 516 2.94 -10.44 -0.81
CA HIS A 516 3.58 -9.32 -0.10
C HIS A 516 3.20 -9.39 1.38
N HIS A 517 4.16 -9.05 2.24
CA HIS A 517 4.01 -9.12 3.70
C HIS A 517 4.06 -7.76 4.37
N SER A 518 5.05 -6.93 4.02
CA SER A 518 5.43 -5.76 4.81
C SER A 518 5.15 -4.44 4.08
N SER A 519 4.63 -3.46 4.82
CA SER A 519 4.47 -2.07 4.37
C SER A 519 4.42 -1.13 5.57
N ILE A 520 5.21 -0.06 5.55
CA ILE A 520 5.26 0.92 6.65
C ILE A 520 4.27 2.04 6.40
N ALA A 521 3.10 1.96 7.02
CA ALA A 521 2.06 2.98 6.91
C ALA A 521 2.22 4.09 7.96
N PRO A 522 1.77 5.32 7.66
CA PRO A 522 1.57 6.31 8.70
C PRO A 522 0.47 5.85 9.66
N THR A 523 0.76 5.82 10.96
CA THR A 523 -0.14 5.22 11.96
C THR A 523 -0.94 6.23 12.76
N GLY A 524 -1.10 7.47 12.27
CA GLY A 524 -1.44 8.63 13.09
C GLY A 524 -2.65 8.53 14.03
N THR A 525 -3.73 7.83 13.66
CA THR A 525 -4.87 7.62 14.58
C THR A 525 -4.65 6.44 15.52
N ILE A 526 -4.15 5.31 15.02
CA ILE A 526 -3.97 4.10 15.83
C ILE A 526 -2.82 4.24 16.84
N SER A 527 -1.76 4.99 16.50
CA SER A 527 -0.68 5.32 17.45
C SER A 527 -1.21 6.20 18.58
N LEU A 528 -2.00 7.22 18.24
CA LEU A 528 -2.56 8.14 19.22
C LEU A 528 -3.58 7.46 20.13
N SER A 529 -4.40 6.52 19.65
CA SER A 529 -5.40 5.85 20.48
C SER A 529 -4.93 4.51 21.05
N LEU A 530 -4.71 3.51 20.19
CA LEU A 530 -4.49 2.12 20.60
C LEU A 530 -3.06 1.88 21.10
N ALA A 531 -2.10 2.71 20.69
CA ALA A 531 -0.73 2.67 21.21
C ALA A 531 -0.45 3.73 22.29
N ASN A 532 -1.51 4.33 22.85
CA ASN A 532 -1.41 5.33 23.92
C ASN A 532 -0.41 6.47 23.63
N ASN A 533 -0.49 7.03 22.41
CA ASN A 533 0.33 8.15 21.97
C ASN A 533 1.84 7.83 21.83
N ALA A 534 2.18 6.58 21.46
CA ALA A 534 3.49 6.26 20.93
C ALA A 534 3.77 7.05 19.63
N SER A 535 5.03 7.24 19.26
CA SER A 535 5.39 7.93 18.02
C SER A 535 4.73 7.25 16.81
N ASN A 536 4.33 8.07 15.83
CA ASN A 536 3.75 7.54 14.59
C ASN A 536 4.80 6.71 13.85
N GLY A 537 4.37 5.62 13.21
CA GLY A 537 5.16 4.83 12.26
C GLY A 537 6.65 4.75 12.60
N ILE A 538 7.45 5.28 11.67
CA ILE A 538 8.91 5.40 11.81
C ILE A 538 9.33 6.78 12.27
N GLU A 539 8.42 7.74 12.35
CA GLU A 539 8.73 9.13 12.59
C GLU A 539 9.33 9.37 14.00
N PRO A 540 10.34 10.26 14.12
CA PRO A 540 10.85 10.65 15.42
C PRO A 540 9.78 11.44 16.21
N SER A 541 9.95 11.51 17.53
CA SER A 541 9.17 12.46 18.33
C SER A 541 9.59 13.89 17.95
N PHE A 542 8.70 14.61 17.25
CA PHE A 542 8.99 15.96 16.77
C PHE A 542 9.06 16.99 17.91
N ALA A 543 8.23 16.84 18.93
CA ALA A 543 8.18 17.71 20.10
C ALA A 543 7.70 16.92 21.32
N HIS A 544 8.26 17.26 22.50
CA HIS A 544 7.84 16.65 23.78
C HIS A 544 6.42 17.06 24.20
N HIS A 545 5.98 18.23 23.77
CA HIS A 545 4.63 18.74 23.99
C HIS A 545 4.08 19.26 22.67
N TYR A 546 2.84 18.91 22.35
CA TYR A 546 2.17 19.41 21.15
C TYR A 546 0.67 19.53 21.41
N SER A 547 0.05 20.52 20.78
CA SER A 547 -1.41 20.70 20.79
C SER A 547 -2.00 20.12 19.51
N ARG A 548 -3.08 19.33 19.61
CA ARG A 548 -3.84 18.86 18.45
C ARG A 548 -5.28 19.32 18.55
N ASN A 549 -5.79 19.85 17.45
CA ASN A 549 -7.22 20.11 17.30
C ASN A 549 -7.94 18.81 16.97
N VAL A 550 -8.87 18.41 17.84
CA VAL A 550 -9.74 17.26 17.62
C VAL A 550 -11.10 17.79 17.19
N ILE A 551 -11.53 17.43 15.98
CA ILE A 551 -12.87 17.77 15.47
C ILE A 551 -13.90 17.15 16.42
N ARG A 552 -14.80 17.98 16.95
CA ARG A 552 -15.93 17.54 17.78
C ARG A 552 -17.21 17.75 16.98
N GLU A 553 -18.01 16.70 16.85
CA GLU A 553 -19.28 16.80 16.15
C GLU A 553 -20.16 17.88 16.80
N GLY A 554 -20.67 18.81 15.98
CA GLY A 554 -21.48 19.95 16.43
C GLY A 554 -20.72 21.15 17.01
N LYS A 555 -19.38 21.17 16.94
CA LYS A 555 -18.54 22.34 17.25
C LYS A 555 -17.56 22.62 16.12
#